data_AF-A0A971YK14-F1
#
_entry.id   AF-A0A971YK14-F1
#
_cell.length_a   1.000
_cell.length_b   1.000
_cell.length_c   1.000
_cell.angle_alpha   90.00
_cell.angle_beta   90.00
_cell.angle_gamma   90.00
#
_symmetry.space_group_name_H-M   'P 1'
#
loop_
_entity.id
_entity.type
_entity.pdbx_description
1 polymer ?
#
loop_
_entity_poly.entity_id
_entity_poly.type
_entity_poly.pdbx_seq_one_letter_code
_entity_poly.pdbx_strand_id
1 'polypeptide(L)'
;MRRRYKKGTGTGIIVFVVLCIFGIVAFGRIRLEERKKELDGQIKKLESRIDEEKERALDIKNLEAYVQTKKYIEQMAREKLGLVYEYEIIFKEEKGD
;
A
#
# COMPACT_ATOMS: atom_id res chain seq x y z
N MET A 1 -73.51 -29.67 -0.61
CA MET A 1 -73.31 -28.24 -0.28
C MET A 1 -71.85 -28.01 0.11
N ARG A 2 -71.05 -27.30 -0.72
CA ARG A 2 -69.64 -27.02 -0.43
C ARG A 2 -69.53 -25.68 0.31
N ARG A 3 -69.18 -25.71 1.60
CA ARG A 3 -68.94 -24.51 2.42
C ARG A 3 -67.66 -23.82 1.95
N ARG A 4 -67.80 -22.58 1.47
CA ARG A 4 -66.69 -21.68 1.09
C ARG A 4 -65.84 -21.38 2.31
N TYR A 5 -64.58 -21.75 2.25
CA TYR A 5 -63.59 -21.41 3.27
C TYR A 5 -63.07 -19.99 2.99
N LYS A 6 -63.50 -19.00 3.79
CA LYS A 6 -62.87 -17.67 3.78
C LYS A 6 -61.57 -17.73 4.58
N LYS A 7 -60.44 -17.85 3.88
CA LYS A 7 -59.09 -17.54 4.41
C LYS A 7 -58.45 -16.52 3.48
N GLY A 8 -58.08 -15.34 3.99
CA GLY A 8 -57.41 -14.36 3.14
C GLY A 8 -56.78 -13.16 3.83
N THR A 9 -57.21 -12.77 5.04
CA THR A 9 -56.64 -11.59 5.71
C THR A 9 -55.34 -11.87 6.43
N GLY A 10 -55.21 -13.00 7.13
CA GLY A 10 -53.98 -13.35 7.87
C GLY A 10 -52.78 -13.65 6.96
N THR A 11 -53.01 -14.33 5.83
CA THR A 11 -51.94 -14.68 4.89
C THR A 11 -51.35 -13.45 4.20
N GLY A 12 -52.16 -12.43 3.88
CA GLY A 12 -51.68 -11.17 3.31
C GLY A 12 -50.75 -10.41 4.25
N ILE A 13 -51.08 -10.36 5.55
CA ILE A 13 -50.25 -9.70 6.57
C ILE A 13 -48.92 -10.43 6.72
N ILE A 14 -48.92 -11.76 6.75
CA ILE A 14 -47.69 -12.55 6.86
C ILE A 14 -46.76 -12.29 5.67
N VAL A 15 -47.30 -12.28 4.45
CA VAL A 15 -46.50 -11.99 3.23
C VAL A 15 -45.94 -10.57 3.28
N PHE A 16 -46.73 -9.59 3.73
CA PHE A 16 -46.27 -8.20 3.87
C PHE A 16 -45.12 -8.08 4.88
N VAL A 17 -45.24 -8.68 6.06
CA VAL A 17 -44.19 -8.67 7.09
C VAL A 17 -42.90 -9.32 6.57
N VAL A 18 -43.02 -10.45 5.87
CA VAL A 18 -41.87 -11.13 5.27
C VAL A 18 -41.18 -10.24 4.23
N LEU A 19 -41.94 -9.56 3.36
CA LEU A 19 -41.38 -8.62 2.38
C LEU A 19 -40.69 -7.42 3.05
N CYS A 20 -41.25 -6.88 4.14
CA CYS A 20 -40.61 -5.81 4.91
C CYS A 20 -39.27 -6.25 5.51
N ILE A 21 -39.20 -7.48 6.06
CA ILE A 21 -37.96 -8.03 6.61
C ILE A 21 -36.90 -8.19 5.51
N PHE A 22 -37.27 -8.73 4.34
CA PHE A 22 -36.36 -8.83 3.20
C PHE A 22 -35.87 -7.47 2.72
N GLY A 23 -36.75 -6.46 2.69
CA GLY A 23 -36.38 -5.08 2.38
C GLY A 23 -35.32 -4.54 3.34
N ILE A 24 -35.56 -4.62 4.65
CA ILE A 24 -34.61 -4.13 5.68
C ILE A 24 -33.24 -4.81 5.55
N VAL A 25 -33.22 -6.13 5.33
CA VAL A 25 -31.97 -6.89 5.17
C VAL A 25 -31.23 -6.48 3.88
N ALA A 26 -31.94 -6.26 2.77
CA ALA A 26 -31.34 -5.81 1.52
C ALA A 26 -30.71 -4.40 1.67
N PHE A 27 -31.41 -3.46 2.32
CA PHE A 27 -30.88 -2.13 2.62
C PHE A 27 -29.64 -2.20 3.54
N GLY A 28 -29.66 -3.07 4.55
CA GLY A 28 -28.52 -3.29 5.44
C GLY A 28 -27.28 -3.82 4.69
N ARG A 29 -27.48 -4.72 3.71
CA ARG A 29 -26.39 -5.28 2.90
C ARG A 29 -25.68 -4.24 2.05
N ILE A 30 -26.42 -3.33 1.40
CA ILE A 30 -25.84 -2.26 0.57
C ILE A 30 -24.90 -1.38 1.41
N ARG A 31 -25.34 -0.96 2.60
CA ARG A 31 -24.53 -0.15 3.52
C ARG A 31 -23.27 -0.88 4.01
N LEU A 32 -23.37 -2.19 4.23
CA LEU A 32 -22.25 -3.03 4.65
C LEU A 32 -21.22 -3.23 3.53
N GLU A 33 -21.67 -3.37 2.28
CA GLU A 33 -20.78 -3.49 1.12
C GLU A 33 -20.01 -2.20 0.84
N GLU A 34 -20.62 -1.04 1.01
CA GLU A 34 -19.94 0.26 0.89
C GLU A 34 -18.79 0.38 1.89
N ARG A 35 -19.05 0.07 3.17
CA ARG A 35 -18.00 0.07 4.20
C ARG A 35 -16.91 -0.95 3.90
N LYS A 36 -17.27 -2.12 3.36
CA LYS A 36 -16.29 -3.14 2.98
C LYS A 36 -15.39 -2.66 1.83
N LYS A 37 -15.95 -1.98 0.83
CA LYS A 37 -15.18 -1.38 -0.28
C LYS A 37 -14.26 -0.27 0.19
N GLU A 38 -14.73 0.58 1.09
CA GLU A 38 -13.91 1.64 1.67
C GLU A 38 -12.72 1.06 2.44
N LEU A 39 -12.96 0.05 3.28
CA LEU A 39 -11.91 -0.65 4.02
C LEU A 39 -10.92 -1.36 3.09
N ASP A 40 -11.38 -2.03 2.04
CA ASP A 40 -10.50 -2.68 1.04
C ASP A 40 -9.60 -1.66 0.34
N GLY A 41 -10.13 -0.48 0.03
CA GLY A 41 -9.34 0.63 -0.52
C GLY A 41 -8.28 1.14 0.46
N GLN A 42 -8.62 1.26 1.75
CA GLN A 42 -7.67 1.66 2.79
C GLN A 42 -6.57 0.61 2.98
N ILE A 43 -6.91 -0.69 2.99
CA ILE A 43 -5.96 -1.79 3.10
C ILE A 43 -4.95 -1.72 1.94
N LYS A 44 -5.44 -1.67 0.70
CA LYS A 44 -4.56 -1.57 -0.49
C LYS A 44 -3.63 -0.36 -0.44
N LYS A 45 -4.15 0.79 -0.01
CA LYS A 45 -3.34 2.00 0.14
C LYS A 45 -2.26 1.84 1.21
N LEU A 46 -2.58 1.20 2.34
CA LEU A 46 -1.63 0.95 3.42
C LEU A 46 -0.57 -0.08 2.99
N GLU A 47 -0.97 -1.15 2.30
CA GLU A 47 -0.05 -2.15 1.75
C GLU A 47 0.94 -1.52 0.77
N SER A 48 0.46 -0.68 -0.17
CA SER A 48 1.33 0.05 -1.11
C SER A 48 2.37 0.90 -0.38
N ARG A 49 1.97 1.60 0.69
CA ARG A 49 2.90 2.41 1.50
C ARG A 49 3.93 1.56 2.22
N ILE A 50 3.51 0.41 2.76
CA ILE A 50 4.41 -0.50 3.45
C ILE A 50 5.47 -1.02 2.47
N ASP A 51 5.08 -1.37 1.24
CA ASP A 51 6.02 -1.91 0.26
C ASP A 51 6.98 -0.83 -0.28
N GLU A 52 6.50 0.39 -0.53
CA GLU A 52 7.36 1.54 -0.85
C GLU A 52 8.38 1.83 0.26
N GLU A 53 7.95 1.82 1.53
CA GLU A 53 8.84 2.05 2.67
C GLU A 53 9.86 0.91 2.85
N LYS A 54 9.47 -0.34 2.59
CA LYS A 54 10.41 -1.47 2.60
C LYS A 54 11.47 -1.34 1.51
N GLU A 55 11.08 -0.93 0.31
CA GLU A 55 12.02 -0.70 -0.79
C GLU A 55 13.01 0.42 -0.43
N ARG A 56 12.52 1.56 0.06
CA ARG A 56 13.39 2.64 0.58
C ARG A 56 14.32 2.18 1.69
N ALA A 57 13.85 1.37 2.62
CA ALA A 57 14.68 0.85 3.69
C ALA A 57 15.80 -0.06 3.17
N LEU A 58 15.54 -0.81 2.10
CA LEU A 58 16.53 -1.67 1.46
C LEU A 58 17.58 -0.84 0.71
N ASP A 59 17.15 0.21 0.01
CA ASP A 59 18.05 1.17 -0.65
C ASP A 59 18.95 1.89 0.34
N ILE A 60 18.41 2.33 1.48
CA ILE A 60 19.19 2.97 2.55
C ILE A 60 20.24 2.00 3.09
N LYS A 61 19.90 0.73 3.32
CA LYS A 61 20.87 -0.28 3.77
C LYS A 61 21.97 -0.52 2.74
N ASN A 62 21.62 -0.57 1.45
CA ASN A 62 22.60 -0.72 0.38
C ASN A 62 23.54 0.49 0.30
N LEU A 63 23.00 1.69 0.45
CA LEU A 63 23.79 2.93 0.48
C LEU A 63 24.70 2.96 1.70
N GLU A 64 24.20 2.60 2.88
CA GLU A 64 25.00 2.48 4.10
C GLU A 64 26.19 1.54 3.90
N ALA A 65 25.95 0.36 3.33
CA ALA A 65 27.02 -0.58 3.01
C ALA A 65 28.02 0.00 2.00
N TYR A 66 27.56 0.71 0.96
CA TYR A 66 28.41 1.32 -0.07
C TYR A 66 29.33 2.40 0.49
N VAL A 67 28.80 3.34 1.29
CA VAL A 67 29.59 4.45 1.85
C VAL A 67 30.59 3.97 2.89
N GLN A 68 30.32 2.83 3.54
CA GLN A 68 31.27 2.20 4.47
C GLN A 68 32.40 1.43 3.76
N THR A 69 32.35 1.28 2.42
CA THR A 69 33.42 0.59 1.70
C THR A 69 34.71 1.40 1.65
N LYS A 70 35.86 0.70 1.70
CA LYS A 70 37.19 1.31 1.55
C LYS A 70 37.31 2.14 0.27
N LYS A 71 36.72 1.65 -0.84
CA LYS A 71 36.72 2.35 -2.13
C LYS A 71 36.05 3.73 -2.05
N TYR A 72 34.91 3.84 -1.36
CA TYR A 72 34.24 5.13 -1.19
C TYR A 72 35.08 6.08 -0.31
N ILE A 73 35.68 5.56 0.76
CA ILE A 73 36.58 6.33 1.63
C ILE A 73 37.80 6.83 0.85
N GLU A 74 38.43 5.98 0.04
CA GLU A 74 39.58 6.33 -0.81
C GLU A 74 39.20 7.37 -1.87
N GLN A 75 38.05 7.22 -2.52
CA GLN A 75 37.55 8.22 -3.48
C GLN A 75 37.30 9.57 -2.81
N MET A 76 36.63 9.57 -1.65
CA MET A 76 36.37 10.79 -0.90
C MET A 76 37.66 11.44 -0.38
N ALA A 77 38.64 10.65 0.06
CA ALA A 77 39.95 11.13 0.48
C ALA A 77 40.73 11.76 -0.69
N ARG A 78 40.67 11.16 -1.88
CA ARG A 78 41.29 11.72 -3.07
C ARG A 78 40.61 13.00 -3.55
N GLU A 79 39.28 13.01 -3.62
CA GLU A 79 38.50 14.15 -4.12
C GLU A 79 38.48 15.33 -3.13
N LYS A 80 38.30 15.08 -1.84
CA LYS A 80 38.18 16.14 -0.82
C LYS A 80 39.50 16.58 -0.23
N LEU A 81 40.40 15.64 0.03
CA LEU A 81 41.67 15.91 0.72
C LEU A 81 42.87 15.91 -0.24
N GLY A 82 42.66 15.56 -1.52
CA GLY A 82 43.75 15.45 -2.49
C GLY A 82 44.74 14.32 -2.18
N LEU A 83 44.36 13.38 -1.31
CA LEU A 83 45.24 12.32 -0.86
C LEU A 83 45.43 11.29 -1.96
N VAL A 84 46.68 10.90 -2.18
CA VAL A 84 47.09 9.83 -3.08
C VAL A 84 48.08 8.91 -2.37
N TYR A 85 48.24 7.70 -2.87
CA TYR A 85 49.22 6.78 -2.29
C TYR A 85 50.65 7.24 -2.59
N GLU A 86 51.58 6.95 -1.68
CA GLU A 86 53.00 7.38 -1.78
C GLU A 86 53.69 6.94 -3.09
N TYR A 87 53.21 5.86 -3.72
CA TYR A 87 53.76 5.31 -4.96
C TYR A 87 52.96 5.68 -6.22
N GLU A 88 52.03 6.63 -6.13
CA GLU A 88 51.11 6.96 -7.22
C GLU A 88 51.50 8.27 -7.92
N ILE A 89 51.70 8.21 -9.24
CA ILE A 89 52.13 9.37 -10.05
C ILE A 89 50.88 10.01 -10.68
N ILE A 90 50.59 11.28 -10.32
CA ILE A 90 49.49 12.04 -10.93
C ILE A 90 49.99 12.81 -12.15
N PHE A 91 49.44 12.51 -13.33
CA PHE A 91 49.61 13.35 -14.51
C PHE A 91 48.53 14.43 -14.51
N LYS A 92 48.96 15.70 -14.44
CA LYS A 92 48.10 16.86 -14.71
C LYS A 92 48.53 17.41 -16.06
N GLU A 93 47.57 17.60 -16.98
CA GLU A 93 47.85 18.35 -18.21
C GLU A 93 48.27 19.77 -17.82
N GLU A 94 49.45 20.20 -18.25
CA GLU A 94 49.76 21.63 -18.22
C GLU A 94 48.77 22.31 -19.16
N LYS A 95 47.89 23.15 -18.60
CA LYS A 95 47.20 24.15 -19.40
C LYS A 95 48.29 25.06 -19.96
N GLY A 96 48.64 24.84 -21.22
CA GLY A 96 49.40 25.80 -21.99
C GLY A 96 48.69 27.15 -21.93
N ASP A 97 49.46 28.19 -21.61
CA ASP A 97 49.05 29.59 -21.61
C ASP A 97 48.35 30.01 -22.91
#